data_AF-A0A3L9GW44-F1
#
_entry.id   AF-A0A3L9GW44-F1
#
_cell.length_a   1.000
_cell.length_b   1.000
_cell.length_c   1.000
_cell.angle_alpha   90.00
_cell.angle_beta   90.00
_cell.angle_gamma   90.00
#
_symmetry.space_group_name_H-M   'P 1'
#
loop_
_entity.id
_entity.type
_entity.pdbx_description
1 polymer ?
#
loop_
_entity_poly.entity_id
_entity_poly.type
_entity_poly.pdbx_seq_one_letter_code
_entity_poly.pdbx_strand_id
1 'polypeptide(L)'
;MKLNGKFPVKFVKYFLILAVCCILLGAGSIYGLYRYIEPQLPDVATLKDVRLQIPMQIYSADGELIAQYGEKRRIPVTLDQIPPEMVKAFIAT
;
A
#
# COMPACT_ATOMS: atom_id res chain seq x y z
N MET A 1 -37.12 58.99 -4.78
CA MET A 1 -35.73 58.57 -5.11
C MET A 1 -35.72 57.04 -5.13
N LYS A 2 -35.69 56.41 -6.31
CA LYS A 2 -35.89 54.95 -6.45
C LYS A 2 -34.66 54.19 -5.92
N LEU A 3 -34.83 53.51 -4.77
CA LEU A 3 -33.85 52.56 -4.25
C LEU A 3 -33.78 51.34 -5.18
N ASN A 4 -32.61 51.17 -5.78
CA ASN A 4 -32.33 50.21 -6.82
C ASN A 4 -32.21 48.79 -6.23
N GLY A 5 -33.33 48.05 -6.17
CA GLY A 5 -33.43 46.67 -5.66
C GLY A 5 -32.67 45.59 -6.46
N LYS A 6 -31.66 45.96 -7.25
CA LYS A 6 -30.86 45.05 -8.10
C LYS A 6 -29.48 44.73 -7.53
N PHE A 7 -29.06 45.38 -6.44
CA PHE A 7 -27.76 45.12 -5.79
C PHE A 7 -27.63 43.74 -5.12
N PRO A 8 -28.60 43.24 -4.32
CA PRO A 8 -28.42 41.99 -3.59
C PRO A 8 -28.40 40.76 -4.53
N VAL A 9 -29.22 40.75 -5.58
CA VAL A 9 -29.30 39.63 -6.54
C VAL A 9 -28.05 39.46 -7.39
N LYS A 10 -27.31 40.55 -7.66
CA LYS A 10 -26.02 40.48 -8.36
C LYS A 10 -24.95 39.87 -7.46
N PHE A 11 -24.88 40.30 -6.20
CA PHE A 11 -23.95 39.75 -5.23
C PHE A 11 -24.18 38.25 -4.99
N VAL A 12 -25.43 37.83 -4.85
CA VAL A 12 -25.80 36.41 -4.73
C VAL A 12 -25.41 35.61 -5.98
N LYS A 13 -25.62 36.16 -7.20
CA LYS A 13 -25.16 35.50 -8.44
C LYS A 13 -23.65 35.29 -8.48
N TYR A 14 -22.85 36.28 -8.12
CA TYR A 14 -21.39 36.15 -8.09
C TYR A 14 -20.92 35.15 -7.03
N PHE A 15 -21.56 35.12 -5.85
CA PHE A 15 -21.26 34.15 -4.81
C PHE A 15 -21.58 32.71 -5.27
N LEU A 16 -22.70 32.51 -5.96
CA LEU A 16 -23.09 31.20 -6.49
C LEU A 16 -22.13 30.72 -7.58
N ILE A 17 -21.70 31.62 -8.47
CA ILE A 17 -20.68 31.32 -9.51
C ILE A 17 -19.34 30.93 -8.86
N LEU A 18 -18.92 31.66 -7.83
CA LEU A 18 -17.68 31.38 -7.12
C LEU A 18 -17.73 30.02 -6.40
N ALA A 19 -18.86 29.70 -5.75
CA ALA A 19 -19.06 28.40 -5.12
C ALA A 19 -18.99 27.24 -6.13
N VAL A 20 -19.61 27.39 -7.30
CA VAL A 20 -19.56 26.39 -8.38
C VAL A 20 -18.13 26.22 -8.91
N CYS A 21 -17.39 27.32 -9.11
CA CYS A 21 -15.97 27.25 -9.51
C CYS A 21 -15.11 26.52 -8.48
N CYS A 22 -15.29 26.78 -7.18
CA CYS A 22 -14.56 26.07 -6.13
C CYS A 22 -14.87 24.56 -6.11
N ILE A 23 -16.13 24.18 -6.31
CA ILE A 23 -16.52 22.77 -6.38
C ILE A 23 -15.90 22.07 -7.59
N LEU A 24 -15.91 22.72 -8.76
CA LEU A 24 -15.31 22.18 -9.99
C LEU A 24 -13.79 22.03 -9.85
N LEU A 25 -13.11 23.01 -9.25
CA LEU A 25 -11.67 22.93 -8.97
C LEU A 25 -11.34 21.83 -7.94
N GLY A 26 -12.16 21.69 -6.90
CA GLY A 26 -11.99 20.63 -5.89
C GLY A 26 -12.21 19.22 -6.46
N ALA A 27 -13.25 19.04 -7.27
CA ALA A 27 -13.49 17.75 -7.94
C ALA A 27 -12.38 17.42 -8.96
N GLY A 28 -11.92 18.43 -9.72
CA GLY A 28 -10.82 18.28 -10.67
C GLY A 28 -9.49 17.92 -10.00
N SER A 29 -9.18 18.52 -8.83
CA SER A 29 -7.95 18.20 -8.10
C SER A 29 -7.97 16.79 -7.52
N ILE A 30 -9.09 16.34 -6.98
CA ILE A 30 -9.26 14.97 -6.47
C ILE A 30 -9.13 13.96 -7.61
N TYR A 31 -9.80 14.21 -8.74
CA TYR A 31 -9.71 13.34 -9.91
C TYR A 31 -8.29 13.29 -10.50
N GLY A 32 -7.62 14.44 -10.59
CA GLY A 32 -6.23 14.54 -11.06
C GLY A 32 -5.27 13.80 -10.14
N LEU A 33 -5.42 13.95 -8.82
CA LEU A 33 -4.62 13.24 -7.82
C LEU A 33 -4.86 11.73 -7.90
N TYR A 34 -6.11 11.29 -8.01
CA TYR A 34 -6.45 9.88 -8.17
C TYR A 34 -5.79 9.27 -9.41
N ARG A 35 -5.89 9.95 -10.56
CA ARG A 35 -5.26 9.51 -11.81
C ARG A 35 -3.75 9.58 -11.81
N TYR A 36 -3.15 10.43 -10.99
CA TYR A 36 -1.70 10.52 -10.83
C TYR A 36 -1.15 9.40 -9.92
N ILE A 37 -1.91 9.02 -8.88
CA ILE A 37 -1.51 7.96 -7.94
C ILE A 37 -1.74 6.56 -8.53
N GLU A 38 -2.79 6.37 -9.33
CA GLU A 38 -3.13 5.09 -9.99
C GLU A 38 -1.94 4.42 -10.73
N PRO A 39 -1.14 5.12 -11.55
CA PRO A 39 0.04 4.54 -12.21
C PRO A 39 1.29 4.45 -11.32
N GLN A 40 1.30 5.12 -10.16
CA GLN A 40 2.41 5.07 -9.19
C GLN A 40 2.24 3.99 -8.14
N LEU A 41 1.05 3.39 -8.05
CA LEU A 41 0.83 2.21 -7.23
C LEU A 41 1.54 1.03 -7.92
N PRO A 42 2.70 0.58 -7.39
CA PRO A 42 3.38 -0.56 -7.96
C PRO A 42 2.43 -1.76 -7.91
N ASP A 43 2.41 -2.52 -9.01
CA ASP A 43 1.62 -3.72 -9.13
C ASP A 43 1.84 -4.62 -7.90
N VAL A 44 0.73 -5.02 -7.27
CA VAL A 44 0.69 -5.91 -6.09
C VAL A 44 1.37 -7.26 -6.35
N ALA A 45 1.80 -7.53 -7.57
CA ALA A 45 2.70 -8.61 -7.95
C ALA A 45 4.04 -8.61 -7.18
N THR A 46 4.55 -7.46 -6.73
CA THR A 46 5.82 -7.41 -5.98
C THR A 46 5.69 -7.77 -4.49
N LEU A 47 4.47 -7.77 -3.93
CA LEU A 47 4.21 -8.19 -2.56
C LEU A 47 4.16 -9.71 -2.39
N LYS A 48 4.13 -10.48 -3.49
CA LYS A 48 4.12 -11.94 -3.48
C LYS A 48 5.47 -12.59 -3.78
N ASP A 49 6.38 -11.87 -4.42
CA ASP A 49 7.74 -12.35 -4.70
C ASP A 49 8.73 -11.83 -3.65
N VAL A 50 8.45 -12.16 -2.38
CA VAL A 50 9.52 -12.13 -1.37
C VAL A 50 10.48 -13.26 -1.75
N ARG A 51 11.47 -12.93 -2.60
CA ARG A 51 12.69 -13.71 -2.76
C ARG A 51 13.36 -13.76 -1.39
N LEU A 52 12.95 -14.71 -0.55
CA LEU A 52 13.64 -15.05 0.68
C LEU A 52 15.09 -15.32 0.29
N GLN A 53 16.03 -14.51 0.80
CA GLN A 53 17.45 -14.78 0.64
C GLN A 53 17.73 -16.13 1.32
N ILE A 54 17.85 -17.18 0.52
CA ILE A 54 18.19 -18.51 1.00
C ILE A 54 19.69 -18.47 1.28
N PRO A 55 20.14 -18.82 2.49
CA PRO A 55 21.56 -18.89 2.78
C PRO A 55 22.23 -19.93 1.87
N MET A 56 23.46 -19.65 1.45
CA MET A 56 24.27 -20.61 0.73
C MET A 56 24.62 -21.78 1.65
N GLN A 57 24.36 -23.00 1.22
CA GLN A 57 24.66 -24.24 1.95
C GLN A 57 25.83 -24.96 1.28
N ILE A 58 26.84 -25.33 2.05
CA ILE A 58 28.02 -26.06 1.59
C ILE A 58 27.91 -27.50 2.09
N TYR A 59 28.02 -28.47 1.19
CA TYR A 59 27.93 -29.90 1.49
C TYR A 59 29.27 -30.60 1.25
N SER A 60 29.55 -31.64 2.03
CA SER A 60 30.65 -32.59 1.81
C SER A 60 30.38 -33.48 0.60
N ALA A 61 31.42 -34.14 0.08
CA ALA A 61 31.28 -35.15 -0.98
C ALA A 61 30.34 -36.31 -0.56
N ASP A 62 30.25 -36.58 0.76
CA ASP A 62 29.36 -37.58 1.36
C ASP A 62 27.94 -37.05 1.62
N GLY A 63 27.64 -35.80 1.25
CA GLY A 63 26.30 -35.20 1.39
C GLY A 63 26.00 -34.59 2.76
N GLU A 64 26.96 -34.54 3.68
CA GLU A 64 26.80 -33.87 4.97
C GLU A 64 26.90 -32.35 4.86
N LEU A 65 26.03 -31.61 5.55
CA LEU A 65 26.04 -30.14 5.57
C LEU A 65 27.23 -29.63 6.41
N ILE A 66 28.19 -28.97 5.76
CA ILE A 66 29.41 -28.44 6.39
C ILE A 66 29.16 -27.06 6.99
N ALA A 67 28.51 -26.15 6.25
CA ALA A 67 28.32 -24.77 6.67
C ALA A 67 27.16 -24.09 5.93
N GLN A 68 26.54 -23.10 6.59
CA GLN A 68 25.51 -22.23 6.01
C GLN A 68 25.94 -20.76 6.13
N TYR A 69 25.95 -20.03 5.02
CA TYR A 69 26.35 -18.63 4.95
C TYR A 69 25.20 -17.74 4.44
N GLY A 70 24.81 -16.74 5.23
CA GLY A 70 23.79 -15.75 4.91
C GLY A 70 23.33 -14.99 6.16
N GLU A 71 23.04 -13.69 6.03
CA GLU A 71 22.68 -12.82 7.17
C GLU A 71 21.41 -13.29 7.92
N LYS A 72 20.50 -13.97 7.21
CA LYS A 72 19.26 -14.52 7.78
C LYS A 72 19.24 -16.03 7.62
N ARG A 73 19.30 -16.75 8.74
CA ARG A 73 19.13 -18.21 8.80
C ARG A 73 17.65 -18.56 8.72
N ARG A 74 17.05 -18.42 7.54
CA ARG A 74 15.65 -18.82 7.30
C ARG A 74 15.63 -20.14 6.53
N ILE A 75 15.02 -21.15 7.14
CA ILE A 75 14.70 -22.42 6.50
C ILE A 75 13.20 -22.38 6.24
N PRO A 76 12.74 -22.35 4.97
CA PRO A 76 11.31 -22.37 4.67
C PRO A 76 10.76 -23.76 5.01
N VAL A 77 9.76 -23.79 5.89
CA VAL A 77 9.07 -25.01 6.32
C VAL A 77 7.56 -24.75 6.19
N THR A 78 6.81 -25.70 5.62
CA THR A 78 5.35 -25.57 5.54
C THR A 78 4.71 -25.88 6.90
N LEU A 79 3.53 -25.33 7.19
CA LEU A 79 2.85 -25.56 8.48
C LEU A 79 2.65 -27.06 8.78
N ASP A 80 2.43 -27.87 7.75
CA ASP A 80 2.23 -29.34 7.87
C ASP A 80 3.50 -30.09 8.30
N GLN A 81 4.68 -29.48 8.12
CA GLN A 81 5.97 -30.06 8.51
C GLN A 81 6.37 -29.68 9.95
N ILE A 82 5.60 -28.80 10.61
CA ILE A 82 5.87 -28.34 11.97
C ILE A 82 5.20 -29.31 12.96
N PRO A 83 5.91 -29.81 13.98
CA PRO A 83 5.32 -30.67 15.00
C PRO A 83 4.13 -30.00 15.69
N PRO A 84 2.99 -30.70 15.88
CA PRO A 84 1.79 -30.10 16.46
C PRO A 84 2.01 -29.61 17.90
N GLU A 85 2.94 -30.21 18.65
CA GLU A 85 3.33 -29.74 19.98
C GLU A 85 4.05 -28.38 19.93
N MET A 86 4.88 -28.16 18.92
CA MET A 86 5.55 -26.87 18.72
C MET A 86 4.53 -25.77 18.41
N VAL A 87 3.55 -26.05 17.54
CA VAL A 87 2.46 -25.12 17.24
C VAL A 87 1.66 -24.77 18.50
N LYS A 88 1.31 -25.79 19.30
CA LYS A 88 0.59 -25.60 20.58
C LYS A 88 1.40 -24.77 21.57
N ALA A 89 2.72 -24.96 21.65
CA ALA A 89 3.59 -24.19 22.54
C ALA A 89 3.62 -22.69 22.19
N PHE A 90 3.65 -22.35 20.91
CA PHE A 90 3.59 -20.94 20.47
C PHE A 90 2.23 -20.27 20.75
N ILE A 91 1.12 -21.00 20.67
CA ILE A 91 -0.24 -20.46 20.94
C ILE A 91 -0.53 -20.37 22.44
N ALA A 92 0.14 -21.17 23.27
CA ALA A 92 -0.05 -21.17 24.72
C ALA A 92 0.66 -20.02 25.47
N THR A 93 1.41 -19.16 24.77
CA THR A 93 2.10 -17.97 25.32
C THR A 93 1.24 -16.73 25.18
#